data_AF-A0A453CBA2-F1
#
_entry.id   AF-A0A453CBA2-F1
#
_cell.length_a   1.000
_cell.length_b   1.000
_cell.length_c   1.000
_cell.angle_alpha   90.00
_cell.angle_beta   90.00
_cell.angle_gamma   90.00
#
_symmetry.space_group_name_H-M   'P 1'
#
loop_
_entity.id
_entity.type
_entity.pdbx_description
1 polymer ?
#
loop_
_entity_poly.entity_id
_entity_poly.type
_entity_poly.pdbx_seq_one_letter_code
_entity_poly.pdbx_strand_id
1 'polypeptide(L)'
;PYGHILLDVDDELSLRIRSAVLEGYSGLKPGWTRLSFSYYLSTEEFKFILSAIEFIATYGHRFLPLYNFDWITGNWTFRKQAVKYHLMREELSLGIEPLKHENEQPKLADKMDKPEVNHKKFQSYLESAKKIALTMPDISNQIASIPKGVDPDLVLFHI
;
A
#
# COMPACT_ATOMS: atom_id res chain seq x y z
N PRO A 1 21.29 11.56 -8.33
CA PRO A 1 22.37 11.38 -7.32
C PRO A 1 21.98 10.55 -6.07
N TYR A 2 20.91 10.87 -5.30
CA TYR A 2 20.51 10.02 -4.16
C TYR A 2 19.57 8.86 -4.54
N GLY A 3 18.48 9.16 -5.28
CA GLY A 3 17.52 8.15 -5.72
C GLY A 3 18.15 7.06 -6.61
N HIS A 4 19.14 7.43 -7.44
CA HIS A 4 19.89 6.49 -8.27
C HIS A 4 20.60 5.43 -7.44
N ILE A 5 21.28 5.84 -6.37
CA ILE A 5 21.99 4.92 -5.46
C ILE A 5 20.99 4.07 -4.68
N LEU A 6 19.90 4.66 -4.20
CA LEU A 6 18.90 3.97 -3.38
C LEU A 6 18.17 2.86 -4.15
N LEU A 7 17.87 3.12 -5.43
CA LEU A 7 17.04 2.25 -6.27
C LEU A 7 17.86 1.44 -7.26
N ASP A 8 19.19 1.51 -7.17
CA ASP A 8 20.14 0.88 -8.10
C ASP A 8 19.86 1.26 -9.57
N VAL A 9 19.57 2.54 -9.81
CA VAL A 9 19.31 3.09 -11.14
C VAL A 9 20.59 3.70 -11.67
N ASP A 10 21.22 3.02 -12.62
CA ASP A 10 22.38 3.53 -13.35
C ASP A 10 22.01 4.66 -14.34
N ASP A 11 23.02 5.25 -14.97
CA ASP A 11 22.81 6.39 -15.87
C ASP A 11 22.04 6.00 -17.14
N GLU A 12 22.22 4.77 -17.64
CA GLU A 12 21.51 4.29 -18.83
C GLU A 12 20.02 4.09 -18.54
N LEU A 13 19.70 3.37 -17.47
CA LEU A 13 18.34 3.16 -16.99
C LEU A 13 17.66 4.49 -16.64
N SER A 14 18.38 5.43 -16.01
CA SER A 14 17.87 6.76 -15.72
C SER A 14 17.46 7.52 -16.99
N LEU A 15 18.29 7.47 -18.04
CA LEU A 15 17.97 8.08 -19.32
C LEU A 15 16.77 7.42 -20.01
N ARG A 16 16.65 6.10 -19.95
CA ARG A 16 15.50 5.36 -20.50
C ARG A 16 14.20 5.71 -19.77
N ILE A 17 14.22 5.72 -18.43
CA ILE A 17 13.07 6.15 -17.61
C ILE A 17 12.70 7.59 -17.97
N ARG A 18 13.68 8.49 -18.06
CA ARG A 18 13.45 9.89 -18.42
C ARG A 18 12.80 10.03 -19.80
N SER A 19 13.23 9.24 -20.79
CA SER A 19 12.64 9.23 -22.13
C SER A 19 11.17 8.83 -22.07
N ALA A 20 10.85 7.72 -21.42
CA ALA A 20 9.46 7.24 -21.32
C ALA A 20 8.55 8.22 -20.55
N VAL A 21 9.09 8.90 -19.54
CA VAL A 21 8.38 9.99 -18.85
C VAL A 21 8.07 11.16 -19.79
N LEU A 22 9.01 11.54 -20.66
CA LEU A 22 8.80 12.61 -21.65
C LEU A 22 7.78 12.24 -22.72
N GLU A 23 7.62 10.93 -23.00
CA GLU A 23 6.58 10.39 -23.87
C GLU A 23 5.19 10.35 -23.20
N GLY A 24 5.10 10.74 -21.93
CA GLY A 24 3.84 10.88 -21.20
C GLY A 24 3.62 9.84 -20.10
N TYR A 25 4.50 8.85 -19.96
CA TYR A 25 4.37 7.80 -18.93
C TYR A 25 5.00 8.22 -17.60
N SER A 26 4.43 9.23 -16.93
CA SER A 26 4.99 9.69 -15.65
C SER A 26 4.93 8.64 -14.55
N GLY A 27 4.09 7.60 -14.68
CA GLY A 27 4.02 6.49 -13.74
C GLY A 27 5.28 5.63 -13.67
N LEU A 28 6.18 5.71 -14.66
CA LEU A 28 7.45 4.99 -14.63
C LEU A 28 8.50 5.62 -13.71
N LYS A 29 8.23 6.80 -13.14
CA LYS A 29 9.12 7.42 -12.17
C LYS A 29 9.20 6.54 -10.93
N PRO A 30 10.38 6.01 -10.59
CA PRO A 30 10.50 5.21 -9.39
C PRO A 30 10.35 6.11 -8.16
N GLY A 31 9.73 5.57 -7.12
CA GLY A 31 9.46 6.25 -5.87
C GLY A 31 10.17 5.59 -4.70
N TRP A 32 10.36 6.36 -3.63
CA TRP A 32 10.78 5.83 -2.34
C TRP A 32 10.03 6.56 -1.23
N THR A 33 9.94 5.92 -0.07
CA THR A 33 9.38 6.54 1.13
C THR A 33 10.45 6.62 2.20
N ARG A 34 10.57 7.79 2.84
CA ARG A 34 11.47 8.00 3.97
C ARG A 34 10.69 7.81 5.26
N LEU A 35 11.19 6.92 6.12
CA LEU A 35 10.70 6.75 7.47
C LEU A 35 11.56 7.57 8.44
N SER A 36 10.91 8.25 9.38
CA SER A 36 11.58 8.98 10.47
C SER A 36 10.81 8.71 11.75
N PHE A 37 11.52 8.29 12.79
CA PHE A 37 10.92 7.96 14.08
C PHE A 37 11.10 9.14 15.05
N SER A 38 10.01 9.61 15.64
CA SER A 38 10.07 10.66 16.64
C SER A 38 10.67 10.14 17.95
N TYR A 39 11.42 10.99 18.67
CA TYR A 39 12.08 10.60 19.92
C TYR A 39 11.12 10.19 21.05
N TYR A 40 9.87 10.63 20.99
CA TYR A 40 8.83 10.35 21.98
C TYR A 40 7.95 9.14 21.64
N LEU A 41 8.28 8.44 20.55
CA LEU A 41 7.62 7.20 20.13
C LEU A 41 7.88 6.13 21.19
N SER A 42 6.83 5.44 21.65
CA SER A 42 7.00 4.33 22.58
C SER A 42 7.70 3.15 21.90
N THR A 43 8.33 2.28 22.69
CA THR A 43 8.95 1.05 22.15
C THR A 43 7.92 0.18 21.45
N GLU A 44 6.69 0.18 21.93
CA GLU A 44 5.58 -0.64 21.43
C GLU A 44 5.00 -0.07 20.14
N GLU A 45 4.86 1.25 20.04
CA GLU A 45 4.51 1.93 18.78
C GLU A 45 5.58 1.67 17.72
N PHE A 46 6.86 1.77 18.10
CA PHE A 46 7.98 1.46 17.21
C PHE A 46 7.93 0.02 16.69
N LYS A 47 7.74 -0.95 17.59
CA LYS A 47 7.60 -2.38 17.22
C LYS A 47 6.41 -2.60 16.30
N PHE A 48 5.28 -1.95 16.57
CA PHE A 48 4.10 -2.05 15.70
C PHE A 48 4.38 -1.53 14.29
N ILE A 49 5.04 -0.36 14.16
CA ILE A 49 5.41 0.19 12.85
C ILE A 49 6.35 -0.78 12.11
N LEU A 50 7.34 -1.35 12.80
CA LEU A 50 8.24 -2.33 12.20
C LEU A 50 7.48 -3.57 11.69
N SER A 51 6.60 -4.14 12.51
CA SER A 51 5.77 -5.28 12.07
C SER A 51 4.82 -4.94 10.93
N ALA A 52 4.32 -3.71 10.86
CA ALA A 52 3.50 -3.24 9.74
C ALA A 52 4.32 -3.13 8.45
N ILE A 53 5.58 -2.68 8.53
CA ILE A 53 6.49 -2.63 7.38
C ILE A 53 6.83 -4.05 6.91
N GLU A 54 7.15 -4.97 7.84
CA GLU A 54 7.38 -6.39 7.52
C GLU A 54 6.15 -7.02 6.85
N PHE A 55 4.95 -6.69 7.34
CA PHE A 55 3.70 -7.11 6.73
C PHE A 55 3.56 -6.60 5.28
N ILE A 56 3.80 -5.31 5.03
CA ILE A 56 3.73 -4.74 3.67
C ILE A 56 4.80 -5.35 2.76
N ALA A 57 6.03 -5.55 3.26
CA ALA A 57 7.11 -6.16 2.49
C ALA A 57 6.77 -7.61 2.07
N THR A 58 6.04 -8.33 2.92
CA THR A 58 5.68 -9.74 2.68
C THR A 58 4.40 -9.89 1.85
N TYR A 59 3.40 -9.05 2.09
CA TYR A 59 2.04 -9.23 1.56
C TYR A 59 1.51 -8.06 0.74
N GLY A 60 2.23 -6.94 0.65
CA GLY A 60 1.74 -5.70 0.04
C GLY A 60 1.31 -5.86 -1.41
N HIS A 61 2.01 -6.70 -2.18
CA HIS A 61 1.66 -6.99 -3.58
C HIS A 61 0.26 -7.58 -3.71
N ARG A 62 -0.21 -8.34 -2.72
CA ARG A 62 -1.56 -8.95 -2.74
C ARG A 62 -2.69 -7.92 -2.67
N PHE A 63 -2.40 -6.69 -2.25
CA PHE A 63 -3.39 -5.61 -2.18
C PHE A 63 -3.49 -4.81 -3.48
N LEU A 64 -2.53 -4.92 -4.41
CA LEU A 64 -2.54 -4.18 -5.67
C LEU A 64 -3.80 -4.38 -6.52
N PRO A 65 -4.46 -5.56 -6.56
CA PRO A 65 -5.72 -5.75 -7.30
C PRO A 65 -6.87 -4.83 -6.82
N LEU A 66 -6.77 -4.29 -5.59
CA LEU A 66 -7.73 -3.33 -5.03
C LEU A 66 -7.52 -1.91 -5.57
N TYR A 67 -6.45 -1.67 -6.33
CA TYR A 67 -6.12 -0.37 -6.87
C TYR A 67 -6.08 -0.39 -8.39
N ASN A 68 -6.24 0.79 -8.98
CA ASN A 68 -5.97 1.04 -10.37
C ASN A 68 -4.76 1.97 -10.46
N PHE A 69 -3.74 1.54 -11.18
CA PHE A 69 -2.59 2.37 -11.51
C PHE A 69 -2.83 3.12 -12.83
N ASP A 70 -2.62 4.42 -12.81
CA ASP A 70 -2.63 5.26 -14.01
C ASP A 70 -1.19 5.48 -14.48
N TRP A 71 -0.84 4.87 -15.62
CA TRP A 71 0.49 4.94 -16.21
C TRP A 71 0.90 6.35 -16.66
N ILE A 72 -0.07 7.20 -16.99
CA ILE A 72 0.19 8.56 -17.47
C ILE A 72 0.52 9.48 -16.30
N THR A 73 -0.28 9.42 -15.23
CA THR A 73 -0.11 10.32 -14.08
C THR A 73 0.77 9.73 -12.97
N GLY A 74 0.88 8.40 -12.89
CA GLY A 74 1.51 7.67 -11.79
C GLY A 74 0.62 7.52 -10.55
N ASN A 75 -0.66 7.91 -10.64
CA ASN A 75 -1.56 7.86 -9.50
C ASN A 75 -2.14 6.48 -9.27
N TRP A 76 -2.29 6.12 -7.99
CA TRP A 76 -3.02 4.94 -7.54
C TRP A 76 -4.42 5.36 -7.07
N THR A 77 -5.46 4.73 -7.61
CA THR A 77 -6.84 4.98 -7.21
C THR A 77 -7.49 3.71 -6.68
N PHE A 78 -8.18 3.82 -5.56
CA PHE A 78 -8.80 2.66 -4.92
C PHE A 78 -10.07 2.21 -5.65
N ARG A 79 -10.14 0.94 -6.03
CA ARG A 79 -11.29 0.33 -6.70
C ARG A 79 -12.36 -0.04 -5.67
N LYS A 80 -13.16 0.96 -5.23
CA LYS A 80 -14.24 0.79 -4.25
C LYS A 80 -15.15 -0.42 -4.52
N GLN A 81 -15.44 -0.70 -5.80
CA GLN A 81 -16.29 -1.83 -6.20
C GLN A 81 -15.60 -3.19 -5.98
N ALA A 82 -14.30 -3.32 -6.28
CA ALA A 82 -13.53 -4.55 -6.06
C ALA A 82 -13.50 -4.94 -4.57
N VAL A 83 -13.49 -3.94 -3.71
CA VAL A 83 -13.48 -4.09 -2.25
C VAL A 83 -14.85 -4.49 -1.74
N LYS A 84 -15.93 -3.86 -2.24
CA LYS A 84 -17.30 -4.29 -1.93
C LYS A 84 -17.53 -5.76 -2.30
N TYR A 85 -16.99 -6.21 -3.44
CA TYR A 85 -17.03 -7.62 -3.83
C TYR A 85 -16.19 -8.52 -2.91
N HIS A 86 -14.99 -8.11 -2.50
CA HIS A 86 -14.18 -8.91 -1.57
C HIS A 86 -14.79 -8.99 -0.18
N LEU A 87 -15.28 -7.86 0.36
CA LEU A 87 -15.99 -7.80 1.64
C LEU A 87 -17.30 -8.62 1.59
N MET A 88 -18.12 -8.48 0.55
CA MET A 88 -19.33 -9.31 0.40
C MET A 88 -18.98 -10.80 0.28
N ARG A 89 -17.92 -11.17 -0.48
CA ARG A 89 -17.47 -12.56 -0.58
C ARG A 89 -16.99 -13.10 0.77
N GLU A 90 -16.29 -12.29 1.56
CA GLU A 90 -15.86 -12.67 2.90
C GLU A 90 -17.06 -12.84 3.85
N GLU A 91 -18.00 -11.87 3.88
CA GLU A 91 -19.24 -11.94 4.66
C GLU A 91 -20.09 -13.17 4.30
N LEU A 92 -20.23 -13.47 3.01
CA LEU A 92 -20.90 -14.67 2.49
C LEU A 92 -20.15 -15.96 2.85
N SER A 93 -18.82 -15.93 2.92
CA SER A 93 -18.00 -17.10 3.28
C SER A 93 -17.93 -17.38 4.78
N LEU A 94 -18.15 -16.35 5.62
CA LEU A 94 -18.06 -16.43 7.08
C LEU A 94 -19.44 -16.47 7.77
N GLY A 95 -20.54 -16.28 7.04
CA GLY A 95 -21.89 -16.29 7.61
C GLY A 95 -22.11 -15.21 8.67
N ILE A 96 -21.43 -14.07 8.56
CA ILE A 96 -21.52 -12.97 9.53
C ILE A 96 -22.60 -11.98 9.06
N GLU A 97 -23.63 -11.79 9.88
CA GLU A 97 -24.64 -10.74 9.71
C GLU A 97 -23.99 -9.35 9.69
N PRO A 98 -24.48 -8.39 8.87
CA PRO A 98 -23.81 -7.11 8.67
C PRO A 98 -23.78 -6.29 9.97
N LEU A 99 -22.58 -5.92 10.41
CA LEU A 99 -22.40 -4.94 11.49
C LEU A 99 -22.90 -3.57 10.99
N LYS A 100 -23.98 -3.09 11.61
CA LYS A 100 -24.51 -1.74 11.38
C LYS A 100 -23.44 -0.71 11.73
N HIS A 101 -22.99 0.04 10.73
CA HIS A 101 -22.22 1.25 10.95
C HIS A 101 -23.14 2.32 11.54
N GLU A 102 -23.06 2.55 12.85
CA GLU A 102 -23.59 3.78 13.45
C GLU A 102 -22.66 4.94 13.10
N ASN A 103 -23.23 5.94 12.43
CA ASN A 103 -22.61 7.22 12.15
C ASN A 103 -22.49 8.02 13.45
N GLU A 104 -21.40 7.87 14.18
CA GLU A 104 -21.02 8.83 15.21
C GLU A 104 -19.79 9.63 14.75
N GLN A 105 -20.03 10.90 14.41
CA GLN A 105 -18.96 11.89 14.26
C GLN A 105 -18.34 12.17 15.63
N PRO A 106 -17.01 12.04 15.82
CA PRO A 106 -16.39 12.45 17.06
C PRO A 106 -16.26 13.97 17.07
N LYS A 107 -16.95 14.61 18.01
CA LYS A 107 -16.72 16.02 18.37
C LYS A 107 -15.30 16.15 18.94
N LEU A 108 -14.46 16.97 18.32
CA LEU A 108 -13.16 17.36 18.89
C LEU A 108 -13.40 18.17 20.16
N ALA A 109 -12.96 17.64 21.29
CA ALA A 109 -12.68 18.42 22.49
C ALA A 109 -11.18 18.32 22.75
N ASP A 110 -10.51 19.47 22.74
CA ASP A 110 -9.11 19.65 23.13
C ASP A 110 -8.88 19.18 24.57
N LYS A 111 -8.25 18.03 24.72
CA LYS A 111 -7.45 17.68 25.90
C LYS A 111 -6.19 16.96 25.43
N MET A 112 -5.04 17.63 25.64
CA MET A 112 -3.72 17.02 25.53
C MET A 112 -3.49 16.04 26.69
N ASP A 113 -4.20 14.91 26.65
CA ASP A 113 -3.77 13.70 27.34
C ASP A 113 -3.32 12.73 26.24
N LYS A 114 -2.08 12.24 26.33
CA LYS A 114 -1.58 11.20 25.41
C LYS A 114 -2.60 10.05 25.45
N PRO A 115 -3.24 9.66 24.34
CA PRO A 115 -4.13 8.52 24.37
C PRO A 115 -3.31 7.32 24.84
N GLU A 116 -3.77 6.64 25.90
CA GLU A 116 -3.14 5.41 26.36
C GLU A 116 -2.93 4.48 25.16
N VAL A 117 -1.69 4.06 24.97
CA VAL A 117 -1.32 3.17 23.87
C VAL A 117 -2.10 1.86 24.06
N ASN A 118 -3.17 1.69 23.28
CA ASN A 118 -4.02 0.51 23.37
C ASN A 118 -3.38 -0.63 22.58
N HIS A 119 -2.43 -1.32 23.21
CA HIS A 119 -1.63 -2.42 22.65
C HIS A 119 -2.49 -3.54 22.05
N LYS A 120 -3.67 -3.81 22.64
CA LYS A 120 -4.62 -4.81 22.10
C LYS A 120 -5.13 -4.40 20.70
N LYS A 121 -5.21 -3.09 20.44
CA LYS A 121 -5.65 -2.55 19.16
C LYS A 121 -4.62 -2.82 18.04
N PHE A 122 -3.33 -2.65 18.34
CA PHE A 122 -2.25 -2.89 17.36
C PHE A 122 -2.20 -4.33 16.86
N GLN A 123 -2.30 -5.31 17.77
CA GLN A 123 -2.36 -6.71 17.39
C GLN A 123 -3.59 -7.00 16.52
N SER A 124 -4.76 -6.47 16.90
CA SER A 124 -5.99 -6.67 16.13
C SER A 124 -5.90 -6.15 14.69
N TYR A 125 -5.17 -5.04 14.47
CA TYR A 125 -4.95 -4.51 13.12
C TYR A 125 -4.07 -5.42 12.27
N LEU A 126 -2.94 -5.90 12.82
CA LEU A 126 -2.04 -6.79 12.07
C LEU A 126 -2.71 -8.12 11.73
N GLU A 127 -3.45 -8.69 12.68
CA GLU A 127 -4.17 -9.95 12.44
C GLU A 127 -5.27 -9.78 11.39
N SER A 128 -6.03 -8.68 11.45
CA SER A 128 -7.03 -8.37 10.41
C SER A 128 -6.39 -8.19 9.04
N ALA A 129 -5.27 -7.44 8.97
CA ALA A 129 -4.55 -7.21 7.72
C ALA A 129 -3.99 -8.52 7.13
N LYS A 130 -3.42 -9.40 7.96
CA LYS A 130 -2.98 -10.74 7.55
C LYS A 130 -4.13 -11.58 7.01
N LYS A 131 -5.28 -11.59 7.70
CA LYS A 131 -6.45 -12.34 7.24
C LYS A 131 -6.88 -11.89 5.85
N ILE A 132 -6.96 -10.57 5.61
CA ILE A 132 -7.28 -10.01 4.29
C ILE A 132 -6.19 -10.38 3.27
N ALA A 133 -4.91 -10.25 3.61
CA ALA A 133 -3.82 -10.59 2.70
C ALA A 133 -3.89 -12.04 2.22
N LEU A 134 -4.24 -12.97 3.12
CA LEU A 134 -4.31 -14.40 2.80
C LEU A 134 -5.53 -14.77 1.96
N THR A 135 -6.61 -13.98 1.97
CA THR A 135 -7.77 -14.20 1.09
C THR A 135 -7.57 -13.63 -0.31
N MET A 136 -6.62 -12.71 -0.47
CA MET A 136 -6.26 -12.11 -1.76
C MET A 136 -5.35 -13.04 -2.59
N PRO A 137 -5.49 -13.01 -3.94
CA PRO A 137 -4.64 -13.80 -4.81
C PRO A 137 -3.17 -13.39 -4.69
N ASP A 138 -2.26 -14.36 -4.79
CA ASP A 138 -0.84 -14.08 -4.89
C ASP A 138 -0.50 -13.69 -6.34
N ILE A 139 -0.25 -12.40 -6.55
CA ILE A 139 0.09 -11.85 -7.87
C ILE A 139 1.60 -11.67 -8.07
N SER A 140 2.44 -12.24 -7.21
CA SER A 140 3.91 -12.12 -7.33
C SER A 140 4.45 -12.53 -8.71
N ASN A 141 3.75 -13.43 -9.40
CA ASN A 141 4.10 -13.90 -10.75
C ASN A 141 3.20 -13.35 -11.87
N GLN A 142 2.25 -12.46 -11.55
CA GLN A 142 1.36 -11.86 -12.55
C GLN A 142 1.89 -10.48 -12.93
N ILE A 143 2.30 -10.33 -14.18
CA ILE A 143 2.64 -9.04 -14.75
C ILE A 143 1.32 -8.35 -15.10
N ALA A 144 1.01 -7.20 -14.49
CA ALA A 144 -0.11 -6.38 -14.95
C ALA A 144 -0.01 -6.06 -16.45
N SER A 145 -1.15 -5.73 -17.05
CA SER A 145 -1.21 -5.31 -18.44
C SER A 145 -0.43 -4.00 -18.64
N ILE A 146 0.84 -4.10 -19.02
CA ILE A 146 1.70 -2.98 -19.41
C ILE A 146 1.17 -2.39 -20.73
N PRO A 147 1.02 -1.06 -20.86
CA PRO A 147 0.56 -0.41 -22.08
C PRO A 147 1.47 -0.73 -23.28
N LYS A 148 0.88 -0.83 -24.48
CA LYS A 148 1.64 -0.99 -25.73
C LYS A 148 2.54 0.24 -25.92
N GLY A 149 3.86 0.02 -25.90
CA GLY A 149 4.86 1.08 -26.05
C GLY A 149 5.64 1.40 -24.78
N VAL A 150 5.26 0.84 -23.63
CA VAL A 150 6.10 0.85 -22.43
C VAL A 150 7.00 -0.37 -22.43
N ASP A 151 8.31 -0.13 -22.32
CA ASP A 151 9.31 -1.18 -22.17
C ASP A 151 9.16 -1.84 -20.78
N PRO A 152 8.92 -3.16 -20.71
CA PRO A 152 8.74 -3.88 -19.44
C PRO A 152 9.94 -3.77 -18.50
N ASP A 153 11.15 -3.61 -19.03
CA ASP A 153 12.37 -3.50 -18.22
C ASP A 153 12.43 -2.18 -17.43
N LEU A 154 11.57 -1.21 -17.77
CA LEU A 154 11.46 0.06 -17.03
C LEU A 154 10.48 -0.03 -15.85
N VAL A 155 9.75 -1.14 -15.71
CA VAL A 155 8.77 -1.33 -14.63
C VAL A 155 9.47 -1.95 -13.42
N LEU A 156 10.01 -1.09 -12.55
CA LEU A 156 10.78 -1.48 -11.37
C LEU A 156 9.92 -1.90 -10.15
N PHE A 157 8.62 -2.12 -10.33
CA PHE A 157 7.68 -2.39 -9.24
C PHE A 157 6.51 -3.28 -9.68
N HIS A 158 5.84 -3.91 -8.71
CA HIS A 158 4.67 -4.75 -8.96
C HIS A 158 3.44 -3.88 -9.27
N ILE A 159 2.64 -4.31 -10.24
CA ILE A 159 1.34 -3.72 -10.63
C ILE A 159 0.34 -4.85 -10.86
#